data_AF-S9UYS4-F1
#
_entry.id   AF-S9UYS4-F1
#
_cell.length_a   1.000
_cell.length_b   1.000
_cell.length_c   1.000
_cell.angle_alpha   90.00
_cell.angle_beta   90.00
_cell.angle_gamma   90.00
#
_symmetry.space_group_name_H-M   'P 1'
#
loop_
_entity.id
_entity.type
_entity.pdbx_description
1 polymer ?
#
loop_
_entity_poly.entity_id
_entity_poly.type
_entity_poly.pdbx_seq_one_letter_code
_entity_poly.pdbx_strand_id
1 'polypeptide(L)'
;MECARWDDASKSLEESRPKELYVDMPIIHLDPIELRVPSPKDYVCPVYKTLTRAGTLSTTGHSTNFVLPIEIPTTREPSFWVERGVACLVSLNY
;
A
#
# COMPACT_ATOMS: atom_id res chain seq x y z
N MET A 1 -3.09 -0.99 6.59
CA MET A 1 -2.49 -1.93 5.62
C MET A 1 -3.11 -3.29 5.81
N GLU A 2 -3.40 -3.99 4.70
CA GLU A 2 -3.99 -5.32 4.67
C GLU A 2 -3.00 -6.33 4.05
N CYS A 3 -3.06 -7.61 4.46
CA CYS A 3 -2.22 -8.72 3.97
C CYS A 3 -0.70 -8.60 4.23
N ALA A 4 -0.25 -7.55 4.89
CA ALA A 4 1.11 -7.39 5.42
C ALA A 4 1.08 -6.46 6.64
N ARG A 5 2.22 -6.32 7.32
CA ARG A 5 2.43 -5.30 8.37
C ARG A 5 3.66 -4.47 8.10
N TRP A 6 3.65 -3.26 8.63
CA TRP A 6 4.88 -2.51 8.85
C TRP A 6 5.60 -3.03 10.10
N ASP A 7 6.90 -3.25 9.99
CA ASP A 7 7.77 -3.51 11.14
C ASP A 7 8.64 -2.28 11.44
N ASP A 8 8.43 -1.68 12.61
CA ASP A 8 9.11 -0.44 12.99
C ASP A 8 10.62 -0.63 13.24
N ALA A 9 11.01 -1.82 13.69
CA ALA A 9 12.41 -2.16 13.97
C ALA A 9 13.24 -2.28 12.68
N SER A 10 12.74 -3.01 11.69
CA SER A 10 13.40 -3.15 10.38
C SER A 10 13.08 -2.01 9.41
N LYS A 11 12.09 -1.16 9.73
CA LYS A 11 11.53 -0.13 8.84
C LYS A 11 11.17 -0.69 7.47
N SER A 12 10.54 -1.86 7.46
CA SER A 12 10.24 -2.59 6.23
C SER A 12 8.93 -3.36 6.31
N LEU A 13 8.44 -3.77 5.15
CA LEU A 13 7.25 -4.60 5.01
C LEU A 13 7.53 -6.05 5.42
N GLU A 14 6.71 -6.58 6.33
CA GLU A 14 6.79 -7.93 6.85
C GLU A 14 5.43 -8.66 6.80
N GLU A 15 5.45 -9.98 6.89
CA GLU A 15 4.21 -10.78 6.85
C GLU A 15 3.34 -10.52 8.09
N SER A 16 2.03 -10.36 7.89
CA SER A 16 1.06 -10.18 8.98
C SER A 16 1.09 -11.31 10.00
N ARG A 17 0.79 -10.99 11.27
CA ARG A 17 0.64 -12.02 12.32
C ARG A 17 -0.65 -12.81 12.10
N PRO A 18 -0.74 -14.05 12.62
CA PRO A 18 -2.00 -14.79 12.64
C PRO A 18 -3.12 -13.95 13.28
N LYS A 19 -4.28 -13.88 12.62
CA LYS A 19 -5.48 -13.12 13.05
C LYS A 19 -5.31 -11.59 13.05
N GLU A 20 -4.30 -11.06 12.37
CA GLU A 20 -4.10 -9.63 12.15
C GLU A 20 -4.62 -9.24 10.77
N LEU A 21 -5.87 -8.76 10.70
CA LEU A 21 -6.52 -8.40 9.42
C LEU A 21 -5.93 -7.11 8.84
N TYR A 22 -5.71 -6.12 9.72
CA TYR A 22 -5.20 -4.81 9.35
C TYR A 22 -4.15 -4.36 10.36
N VAL A 23 -3.15 -3.64 9.86
CA VAL A 23 -2.14 -2.97 10.69
C VAL A 23 -2.04 -1.52 10.29
N ASP A 24 -1.89 -0.64 11.28
CA ASP A 24 -1.64 0.77 11.06
C ASP A 24 -0.27 0.99 10.42
N MET A 25 -0.22 1.84 9.40
CA MET A 25 1.04 2.27 8.82
C MET A 25 1.64 3.41 9.66
N PRO A 26 2.97 3.58 9.64
CA PRO A 26 3.60 4.77 10.19
C PRO A 26 3.11 6.02 9.45
N ILE A 27 3.37 7.18 10.03
CA ILE A 27 3.14 8.46 9.35
C ILE A 27 4.05 8.51 8.12
N ILE A 28 3.43 8.73 6.95
CA ILE A 28 4.14 8.85 5.67
C ILE A 28 4.20 10.32 5.28
N HIS A 29 5.41 10.82 5.02
CA HIS A 29 5.65 12.14 4.44
C HIS A 29 5.77 12.01 2.92
N LEU A 30 4.91 12.70 2.18
CA LEU A 30 4.94 12.73 0.72
C LEU A 30 5.66 14.00 0.27
N ASP A 31 6.86 13.82 -0.29
CA ASP A 31 7.68 14.92 -0.82
C ASP A 31 7.61 14.93 -2.36
N PRO A 32 7.01 15.95 -2.99
CA PRO A 32 6.86 16.01 -4.44
C PRO A 32 8.20 16.31 -5.11
N ILE A 33 8.68 15.39 -5.95
CA ILE A 33 9.94 15.51 -6.69
C ILE A 33 9.65 15.27 -8.18
N GLU A 34 10.08 16.21 -9.03
CA GLU A 34 9.97 16.04 -10.47
C GLU A 34 10.90 14.92 -10.97
N LEU A 35 10.39 14.10 -11.91
CA LEU A 35 11.15 13.02 -12.55
C LEU A 35 11.77 12.01 -11.56
N ARG A 36 11.12 11.79 -10.41
CA ARG A 36 11.56 10.75 -9.48
C ARG A 36 11.45 9.36 -10.12
N VAL A 37 12.55 8.61 -10.05
CA VAL A 37 12.60 7.20 -10.45
C VAL A 37 12.46 6.33 -9.20
N PRO A 38 11.40 5.52 -9.08
CA PRO A 38 11.22 4.60 -7.96
C PRO A 38 12.36 3.59 -7.85
N SER A 39 12.69 3.18 -6.63
CA SER A 39 13.61 2.06 -6.41
C SER A 39 12.95 0.76 -6.88
N PRO A 40 13.61 -0.06 -7.72
CA PRO A 40 13.05 -1.37 -8.13
C PRO A 40 12.97 -2.37 -6.97
N LYS A 41 13.62 -2.08 -5.84
CA LYS A 41 13.57 -2.92 -4.63
C LYS A 41 12.37 -2.61 -3.75
N ASP A 42 11.79 -1.42 -3.90
CA ASP A 42 10.68 -1.01 -3.05
C ASP A 42 9.38 -1.58 -3.62
N TYR A 43 8.49 -1.98 -2.72
CA TYR A 43 7.18 -2.44 -3.13
C TYR A 43 6.28 -1.23 -3.40
N VAL A 44 5.77 -1.14 -4.63
CA VAL A 44 4.79 -0.12 -5.03
C VAL A 44 3.40 -0.57 -4.56
N CYS A 45 3.03 -0.14 -3.36
CA CYS A 45 1.78 -0.51 -2.71
C CYS A 45 0.63 0.40 -3.16
N PRO A 46 -0.49 -0.13 -3.68
CA PRO A 46 -1.66 0.67 -4.01
C PRO A 46 -2.40 1.12 -2.75
N VAL A 47 -2.83 2.39 -2.72
CA VAL A 47 -3.68 2.95 -1.66
C VAL A 47 -5.11 3.11 -2.16
N TYR A 48 -6.07 2.55 -1.42
CA TYR A 48 -7.51 2.67 -1.68
C TYR A 48 -8.24 3.40 -0.54
N LYS A 49 -9.41 3.95 -0.82
CA LYS A 49 -10.26 4.59 0.19
C LYS A 49 -10.95 3.57 1.08
N THR A 50 -11.47 2.48 0.49
CA THR A 50 -12.29 1.48 1.19
C THR A 50 -11.88 0.04 0.88
N LEU A 51 -12.26 -0.86 1.79
CA LEU A 51 -11.93 -2.30 1.76
C LEU A 51 -12.42 -3.04 0.52
N THR A 52 -13.61 -2.72 0.02
CA THR A 52 -14.20 -3.42 -1.12
C THR A 52 -13.42 -3.20 -2.40
N ARG A 53 -12.51 -2.19 -2.43
CA ARG A 53 -11.75 -1.74 -3.61
C ARG A 53 -12.64 -1.46 -4.83
N ALA A 54 -13.95 -1.39 -4.60
CA ALA A 54 -14.98 -1.13 -5.57
C ALA A 54 -15.26 0.36 -5.58
N GLY A 55 -15.29 0.96 -6.76
CA GLY A 55 -15.65 2.34 -6.97
C GLY A 55 -16.21 2.49 -8.38
N THR A 56 -17.00 3.52 -8.61
CA THR A 56 -17.40 3.88 -9.97
C THR A 56 -16.15 4.30 -10.73
N LEU A 57 -16.04 3.89 -12.00
CA LEU A 57 -15.02 4.43 -12.89
C LEU A 57 -15.28 5.94 -13.05
N SER A 58 -14.22 6.74 -12.85
CA SER A 58 -14.23 8.14 -13.25
C SER A 58 -14.33 8.27 -14.78
N THR A 59 -14.70 9.44 -15.28
CA THR A 59 -14.64 9.80 -16.71
C THR A 59 -13.22 9.66 -17.30
N THR A 60 -12.19 9.64 -16.44
CA THR A 60 -10.79 9.39 -16.79
C THR A 60 -10.38 7.91 -16.72
N GLY A 61 -11.29 6.97 -16.45
CA GLY A 61 -11.02 5.54 -16.38
C GLY A 61 -10.41 5.04 -15.05
N HIS A 62 -10.03 5.94 -14.15
CA HIS A 62 -9.54 5.57 -12.82
C HIS A 62 -10.69 5.33 -11.85
N SER A 63 -10.57 4.30 -11.01
CA SER A 63 -11.52 4.04 -9.93
C SER A 63 -11.57 5.22 -8.96
N THR A 64 -12.78 5.66 -8.62
CA THR A 64 -13.00 6.65 -7.55
C THR A 64 -12.49 6.19 -6.18
N ASN A 65 -12.18 4.89 -6.02
CA ASN A 65 -11.63 4.31 -4.80
C ASN A 65 -10.09 4.31 -4.77
N PHE A 66 -9.42 4.37 -5.91
CA PHE A 66 -7.96 4.46 -5.94
C PHE A 66 -7.49 5.87 -5.56
N VAL A 67 -6.48 5.96 -4.70
CA VAL A 67 -5.92 7.24 -4.24
C VAL A 67 -4.60 7.52 -4.95
N LEU A 68 -3.56 6.74 -4.63
CA LEU A 68 -2.22 6.84 -5.21
C LEU A 68 -1.39 5.60 -4.84
N PRO A 69 -0.31 5.28 -5.57
CA PRO A 69 0.65 4.28 -5.14
C PRO A 69 1.69 4.89 -4.18
N ILE A 70 2.14 4.12 -3.18
CA ILE A 70 3.24 4.50 -2.28
C ILE A 70 4.40 3.49 -2.39
N GLU A 71 5.63 3.98 -2.31
CA GLU A 71 6.84 3.16 -2.25
C GLU A 71 7.06 2.71 -0.80
N ILE A 72 7.13 1.40 -0.56
CA ILE A 72 7.35 0.83 0.77
C ILE A 72 8.63 -0.02 0.75
N PRO A 73 9.61 0.27 1.62
CA PRO A 73 10.80 -0.56 1.75
C PRO A 73 10.45 -1.99 2.12
N THR A 74 11.13 -2.95 1.50
CA THR A 74 10.95 -4.38 1.81
C THR A 74 12.25 -5.16 1.65
N THR A 75 12.35 -6.28 2.36
CA THR A 75 13.45 -7.24 2.27
C THR A 75 13.20 -8.33 1.24
N ARG A 76 11.97 -8.45 0.73
CA ARG A 76 11.56 -9.45 -0.27
C ARG A 76 11.36 -8.80 -1.64
N GLU A 77 11.38 -9.62 -2.69
CA GLU A 77 11.05 -9.15 -4.03
C GLU A 77 9.64 -8.54 -4.09
N PRO A 78 9.43 -7.40 -4.76
CA PRO A 78 8.12 -6.75 -4.85
C PRO A 78 6.99 -7.68 -5.35
N SER A 79 7.31 -8.64 -6.23
CA SER A 79 6.35 -9.63 -6.74
C SER A 79 5.69 -10.46 -5.64
N PHE A 80 6.41 -10.78 -4.57
CA PHE A 80 5.88 -11.51 -3.42
C PHE A 80 4.68 -10.81 -2.78
N TRP A 81 4.71 -9.47 -2.73
CA TRP A 81 3.64 -8.66 -2.15
C TRP A 81 2.50 -8.41 -3.13
N VAL A 82 2.81 -8.32 -4.42
CA VAL A 82 1.80 -8.28 -5.49
C VAL A 82 0.93 -9.53 -5.44
N GLU A 83 1.54 -10.71 -5.37
CA GLU A 83 0.82 -12.00 -5.31
C GLU A 83 -0.06 -12.14 -4.06
N ARG A 84 0.31 -11.47 -2.97
CA ARG A 84 -0.46 -11.45 -1.71
C ARG A 84 -1.55 -10.39 -1.66
N GLY A 85 -1.66 -9.56 -2.69
CA GLY A 85 -2.68 -8.52 -2.77
C GLY A 85 -2.57 -7.45 -1.68
N VAL A 86 -1.34 -7.20 -1.19
CA VAL A 86 -1.08 -6.17 -0.17
C VAL A 86 -1.59 -4.82 -0.68
N ALA A 87 -2.28 -4.11 0.20
CA ALA A 87 -2.72 -2.76 -0.09
C ALA A 87 -2.82 -1.92 1.17
N CYS A 88 -2.76 -0.61 0.97
CA CYS A 88 -3.08 0.37 2.00
C CYS A 88 -4.51 0.87 1.84
N LEU A 89 -5.13 1.19 2.97
CA LEU A 89 -6.51 1.62 3.06
C LEU A 89 -6.54 2.88 3.90
N VAL A 90 -7.24 3.91 3.43
CA VAL A 90 -7.38 5.18 4.16
C VAL A 90 -8.44 5.09 5.26
N SER A 91 -9.51 4.33 5.02
CA SER A 91 -10.54 4.06 6.03
C SER A 91 -10.97 2.59 6.03
N LEU A 92 -11.18 2.05 7.23
CA LEU A 92 -11.74 0.71 7.44
C LEU A 92 -13.27 0.72 7.55
N ASN A 93 -13.88 1.88 7.83
CA ASN A 93 -15.32 2.06 7.94
C ASN A 93 -15.76 3.21 7.03
N TYR A 94 -16.73 2.96 6.15
CA TYR A 94 -17.40 4.00 5.36
C TYR A 94 -18.90 3.95 5.63
#